data_AF-A0A942V951-F1
#
_entry.id   AF-A0A942V951-F1
#
_cell.length_a   1.000
_cell.length_b   1.000
_cell.length_c   1.000
_cell.angle_alpha   90.00
_cell.angle_beta   90.00
_cell.angle_gamma   90.00
#
_symmetry.space_group_name_H-M   'P 1'
#
loop_
_entity.id
_entity.type
_entity.pdbx_description
1 polymer ?
#
loop_
_entity_poly.entity_id
_entity_poly.type
_entity_poly.pdbx_seq_one_letter_code
_entity_poly.pdbx_strand_id
1 'polypeptide(L)'
;DKSCDYGCAATNSCGKCTSCKSCTPSANETGCTYGTESCSDGCGGTRLCCKGHTHSYSCPSGYQASSCSSSQVQAGTTSKVCSCGAASGTCYSCRTKTCSDGGYVLSCPSGQTGTAVSYAGLTCYTNCKASCSLPDCKDRITTKPANSSFTTSSCTDCSGTHTINTGWRCNSGYTEQNGNSCVLPAPSCSDDGYYGGTSCSNWSGYSYQQCAQEYGHMGSSCNSSGALDRCSQQCVGTSNAAACYGSCAGSCDVDSWRRCCHQCSGDLT
;
A
#
# COMPACT_ATOMS: atom_id res chain seq x y z
N ASP A 1 -44.97 30.44 -99.46
CA ASP A 1 -43.75 30.23 -98.66
C ASP A 1 -43.49 28.75 -98.52
N LYS A 2 -42.23 28.33 -98.61
CA LYS A 2 -41.86 27.01 -98.09
C LYS A 2 -41.79 27.13 -96.57
N SER A 3 -42.58 26.31 -95.87
CA SER A 3 -42.41 26.13 -94.43
C SER A 3 -41.22 25.21 -94.20
N CYS A 4 -40.31 25.61 -93.32
CA CYS A 4 -39.08 24.88 -93.03
C CYS A 4 -38.97 24.63 -91.54
N ASP A 5 -38.89 23.36 -91.14
CA ASP A 5 -38.88 22.94 -89.73
C ASP A 5 -37.59 23.38 -89.01
N TYR A 6 -36.45 23.43 -89.72
CA TYR A 6 -35.14 23.82 -89.17
C TYR A 6 -34.70 25.23 -89.58
N GLY A 7 -35.67 26.08 -89.92
CA GLY A 7 -35.44 27.45 -90.34
C GLY A 7 -34.98 27.60 -91.79
N CYS A 8 -34.92 28.85 -92.22
CA CYS A 8 -34.65 29.20 -93.60
C CYS A 8 -33.15 29.28 -93.90
N ALA A 9 -32.70 28.64 -94.99
CA ALA A 9 -31.32 28.74 -95.47
C ALA A 9 -31.12 29.93 -96.39
N ALA A 10 -32.11 30.25 -97.22
CA ALA A 10 -32.09 31.41 -98.10
C ALA A 10 -33.49 32.00 -98.28
N THR A 11 -33.58 33.33 -98.27
CA THR A 11 -34.81 34.10 -98.52
C THR A 11 -34.72 34.84 -99.86
N ASN A 12 -35.87 35.08 -100.50
CA ASN A 12 -35.92 35.98 -101.66
C ASN A 12 -35.96 37.45 -101.23
N SER A 13 -35.96 38.37 -102.21
CA SER A 13 -36.00 39.82 -101.98
C SER A 13 -37.23 40.32 -101.21
N CYS A 14 -38.28 39.51 -101.07
CA CYS A 14 -39.48 39.81 -100.29
C CYS A 14 -39.47 39.16 -98.89
N GLY A 15 -38.34 38.58 -98.47
CA GLY A 15 -38.18 37.92 -97.16
C GLY A 15 -38.78 36.52 -97.07
N LYS A 16 -39.27 35.95 -98.18
CA LYS A 16 -39.92 34.63 -98.20
C LYS A 16 -38.90 33.51 -98.33
N CYS A 17 -39.11 32.40 -97.60
CA CYS A 17 -38.16 31.31 -97.57
C CYS A 17 -38.18 30.50 -98.88
N THR A 18 -37.03 30.39 -99.55
CA THR A 18 -36.89 29.69 -100.84
C THR A 18 -36.22 28.32 -100.70
N SER A 19 -35.39 28.15 -99.67
CA SER A 19 -34.75 26.87 -99.32
C SER A 19 -34.62 26.71 -97.80
N CYS A 20 -34.80 25.47 -97.34
CA CYS A 20 -34.70 25.12 -95.93
C CYS A 20 -33.26 24.76 -95.57
N LYS A 21 -32.85 25.04 -94.33
CA LYS A 21 -31.62 24.45 -93.80
C LYS A 21 -31.80 22.94 -93.71
N SER A 22 -30.83 22.18 -94.19
CA SER A 22 -30.75 20.75 -93.96
C SER A 22 -30.12 20.50 -92.59
N CYS A 23 -30.78 19.70 -91.77
CA CYS A 23 -30.21 19.19 -90.53
C CYS A 23 -29.81 17.73 -90.75
N THR A 24 -28.58 17.35 -90.37
CA THR A 24 -28.12 15.95 -90.44
C THR A 24 -28.23 15.34 -89.05
N PRO A 25 -29.15 14.38 -88.81
CA PRO A 25 -29.32 13.76 -87.51
C PRO A 25 -28.03 13.11 -87.02
N SER A 26 -27.75 13.28 -85.73
CA SER A 26 -26.59 12.62 -85.12
C SER A 26 -26.84 11.11 -85.04
N ALA A 27 -25.85 10.28 -85.42
CA ALA A 27 -25.99 8.81 -85.48
C ALA A 27 -26.16 8.17 -84.09
N ASN A 28 -26.72 6.96 -83.98
CA ASN A 28 -26.83 6.26 -82.69
C ASN A 28 -25.47 6.01 -82.04
N GLU A 29 -25.40 6.16 -80.72
CA GLU A 29 -24.23 5.72 -79.95
C GLU A 29 -24.21 4.19 -79.87
N THR A 30 -23.01 3.61 -79.91
CA THR A 30 -22.79 2.15 -79.88
C THR A 30 -21.79 1.79 -78.79
N GLY A 31 -21.82 0.54 -78.30
CA GLY A 31 -20.93 0.08 -77.24
C GLY A 31 -21.34 0.53 -75.82
N CYS A 32 -22.62 0.82 -75.61
CA CYS A 32 -23.11 1.32 -74.32
C CYS A 32 -23.11 0.23 -73.23
N THR A 33 -22.24 0.36 -72.23
CA THR A 33 -22.10 -0.62 -71.13
C THR A 33 -23.28 -0.59 -70.15
N TYR A 34 -23.93 0.57 -69.96
CA TYR A 34 -24.98 0.79 -68.95
C TYR A 34 -26.38 0.96 -69.56
N GLY A 35 -26.57 0.38 -70.74
CA GLY A 35 -27.78 0.50 -71.52
C GLY A 35 -27.89 1.85 -72.22
N THR A 36 -29.08 2.08 -72.77
CA THR A 36 -29.33 3.18 -73.71
C THR A 36 -30.57 3.97 -73.34
N GLU A 37 -30.63 5.23 -73.77
CA GLU A 37 -31.78 6.12 -73.63
C GLU A 37 -32.05 6.91 -74.92
N SER A 38 -33.27 7.42 -75.04
CA SER A 38 -33.65 8.31 -76.14
C SER A 38 -33.19 9.73 -75.82
N CYS A 39 -32.42 10.32 -76.72
CA CYS A 39 -31.92 11.69 -76.63
C CYS A 39 -32.17 12.42 -77.96
N SER A 40 -32.03 13.75 -77.98
CA SER A 40 -32.20 14.53 -79.21
C SER A 40 -31.12 14.15 -80.24
N ASP A 41 -31.51 14.03 -81.51
CA ASP A 41 -30.57 13.86 -82.63
C ASP A 41 -30.00 15.19 -83.14
N GLY A 42 -30.40 16.32 -82.54
CA GLY A 42 -30.04 17.69 -82.94
C GLY A 42 -30.92 18.27 -84.05
N CYS A 43 -31.85 17.47 -84.57
CA CYS A 43 -32.70 17.74 -85.73
C CYS A 43 -34.16 17.38 -85.42
N GLY A 44 -34.65 17.74 -84.22
CA GLY A 44 -36.05 17.57 -83.82
C GLY A 44 -36.54 16.11 -83.67
N GLY A 45 -35.69 15.13 -83.94
CA GLY A 45 -35.93 13.71 -83.75
C GLY A 45 -35.25 13.16 -82.49
N THR A 46 -35.34 11.85 -82.33
CA THR A 46 -34.66 11.14 -81.24
C THR A 46 -33.68 10.12 -81.78
N ARG A 47 -32.55 9.98 -81.10
CA ARG A 47 -31.56 8.92 -81.34
C ARG A 47 -31.30 8.13 -80.07
N LEU A 48 -30.61 7.01 -80.22
CA LEU A 48 -30.12 6.21 -79.10
C LEU A 48 -28.80 6.79 -78.57
N CYS A 49 -28.80 7.23 -77.31
CA CYS A 49 -27.59 7.60 -76.57
C CYS A 49 -27.26 6.53 -75.52
N CYS A 50 -25.98 6.43 -75.17
CA CYS A 50 -25.54 5.67 -74.02
C CYS A 50 -25.99 6.38 -72.75
N LYS A 51 -26.59 5.62 -71.82
CA LYS A 51 -26.90 6.16 -70.50
C LYS A 51 -25.61 6.46 -69.75
N GLY A 52 -25.56 7.63 -69.14
CA GLY A 52 -24.57 7.91 -68.11
C GLY A 52 -24.74 6.95 -66.93
N HIS A 53 -23.63 6.49 -66.36
CA HIS A 53 -23.63 5.74 -65.12
C HIS A 53 -23.01 6.59 -64.00
N THR A 54 -23.71 6.73 -62.89
CA THR A 54 -23.18 7.34 -61.68
C THR A 54 -22.61 6.27 -60.77
N HIS A 55 -21.36 6.45 -60.35
CA HIS A 55 -20.74 5.52 -59.43
C HIS A 55 -21.21 5.77 -58.00
N SER A 56 -21.88 4.76 -57.42
CA SER A 56 -22.09 4.68 -55.98
C SER A 56 -21.02 3.76 -55.37
N TYR A 57 -20.09 4.34 -54.61
CA TYR A 57 -18.97 3.63 -54.00
C TYR A 57 -19.25 3.38 -52.52
N SER A 58 -19.20 2.11 -52.11
CA SER A 58 -19.47 1.69 -50.73
C SER A 58 -18.32 0.89 -50.14
N CYS A 59 -18.16 0.94 -48.82
CA CYS A 59 -17.19 0.11 -48.12
C CYS A 59 -17.73 -1.32 -47.94
N PRO A 60 -16.88 -2.35 -48.09
CA PRO A 60 -17.27 -3.72 -47.79
C PRO A 60 -17.58 -3.90 -46.28
N SER A 61 -18.34 -4.94 -45.95
CA SER A 61 -18.69 -5.28 -44.57
C SER A 61 -17.44 -5.40 -43.69
N GLY A 62 -17.48 -4.80 -42.50
CA GLY A 62 -16.34 -4.75 -41.57
C GLY A 62 -15.34 -3.61 -41.81
N TYR A 63 -15.56 -2.79 -42.84
CA TYR A 63 -14.81 -1.56 -43.08
C TYR A 63 -15.71 -0.34 -42.99
N GLN A 64 -15.15 0.76 -42.47
CA GLN A 64 -15.82 2.05 -42.38
C GLN A 64 -15.16 3.08 -43.31
N ALA A 65 -15.93 4.07 -43.76
CA ALA A 65 -15.42 5.13 -44.63
C ALA A 65 -14.52 6.14 -43.88
N SER A 66 -14.74 6.30 -42.58
CA SER A 66 -13.97 7.21 -41.72
C SER A 66 -12.73 6.52 -41.15
N SER A 67 -11.69 7.32 -40.92
CA SER A 67 -10.48 6.86 -40.24
C SER A 67 -10.77 6.38 -38.81
N CYS A 68 -9.88 5.55 -38.26
CA CYS A 68 -10.02 5.05 -36.90
C CYS A 68 -9.93 6.18 -35.89
N SER A 69 -10.77 6.13 -34.85
CA SER A 69 -10.71 7.08 -33.75
C SER A 69 -9.43 6.93 -32.92
N SER A 70 -9.14 7.90 -32.06
CA SER A 70 -7.98 7.87 -31.15
C SER A 70 -7.97 6.66 -30.21
N SER A 71 -9.14 6.06 -29.91
CA SER A 71 -9.28 4.85 -29.07
C SER A 71 -9.17 3.54 -29.85
N GLN A 72 -8.98 3.62 -31.17
CA GLN A 72 -8.88 2.47 -32.06
C GLN A 72 -7.50 2.39 -32.70
N VAL A 73 -7.21 1.21 -33.26
CA VAL A 73 -6.06 0.99 -34.13
C VAL A 73 -6.54 0.52 -35.49
N GLN A 74 -5.84 0.98 -36.53
CA GLN A 74 -6.08 0.57 -37.90
C GLN A 74 -5.52 -0.83 -38.12
N ALA A 75 -6.41 -1.79 -38.36
CA ALA A 75 -6.07 -3.16 -38.67
C ALA A 75 -5.81 -3.36 -40.17
N GLY A 76 -6.39 -2.52 -41.03
CA GLY A 76 -6.16 -2.57 -42.47
C GLY A 76 -6.93 -1.52 -43.25
N THR A 77 -6.67 -1.46 -44.55
CA THR A 77 -7.36 -0.59 -45.51
C THR A 77 -7.83 -1.38 -46.72
N THR A 78 -8.87 -0.89 -47.37
CA THR A 78 -9.34 -1.39 -48.66
C THR A 78 -9.99 -0.24 -49.45
N SER A 79 -10.22 -0.42 -50.74
CA SER A 79 -10.91 0.59 -51.55
C SER A 79 -12.43 0.46 -51.42
N LYS A 80 -13.16 1.57 -51.58
CA LYS A 80 -14.60 1.45 -51.81
C LYS A 80 -14.81 0.84 -53.17
N VAL A 81 -15.85 0.02 -53.29
CA VAL A 81 -16.16 -0.70 -54.51
C VAL A 81 -17.53 -0.27 -55.01
N CYS A 82 -17.63 -0.08 -56.31
CA CYS A 82 -18.90 0.07 -57.01
C CYS A 82 -19.40 -1.31 -57.45
N SER A 83 -20.70 -1.46 -57.63
CA SER A 83 -21.30 -2.72 -58.13
C SER A 83 -20.75 -3.17 -59.48
N CYS A 84 -20.21 -2.25 -60.29
CA CYS A 84 -19.53 -2.55 -61.55
C CYS A 84 -18.05 -2.95 -61.40
N GLY A 85 -17.54 -3.08 -60.17
CA GLY A 85 -16.14 -3.46 -59.89
C GLY A 85 -15.14 -2.30 -59.90
N ALA A 86 -15.56 -1.10 -60.28
CA ALA A 86 -14.72 0.09 -60.14
C ALA A 86 -14.39 0.37 -58.66
N ALA A 87 -13.13 0.71 -58.38
CA ALA A 87 -12.65 1.01 -57.04
C ALA A 87 -12.25 2.49 -56.91
N SER A 88 -12.65 3.16 -55.83
CA SER A 88 -12.30 4.56 -55.59
C SER A 88 -12.38 4.92 -54.10
N GLY A 89 -11.46 5.75 -53.62
CA GLY A 89 -11.38 6.13 -52.21
C GLY A 89 -10.99 4.98 -51.28
N THR A 90 -10.88 5.30 -49.98
CA THR A 90 -10.34 4.39 -48.96
C THR A 90 -11.38 4.09 -47.89
N CYS A 91 -11.38 2.86 -47.42
CA CYS A 91 -12.08 2.38 -46.25
C CYS A 91 -11.08 1.81 -45.24
N TYR A 92 -11.43 1.86 -43.96
CA TYR A 92 -10.58 1.50 -42.85
C TYR A 92 -11.23 0.38 -42.04
N SER A 93 -10.45 -0.65 -41.73
CA SER A 93 -10.82 -1.64 -40.72
C SER A 93 -10.20 -1.21 -39.40
N CYS A 94 -11.04 -0.99 -38.40
CA CYS A 94 -10.63 -0.49 -37.11
C CYS A 94 -11.06 -1.48 -36.03
N ARG A 95 -10.16 -1.72 -35.09
CA ARG A 95 -10.48 -2.46 -33.87
C ARG A 95 -10.18 -1.60 -32.66
N THR A 96 -10.79 -1.95 -31.54
CA THR A 96 -10.47 -1.34 -30.25
C THR A 96 -9.01 -1.63 -29.88
N LYS A 97 -8.40 -0.65 -29.19
CA LYS A 97 -7.11 -0.85 -28.55
C LYS A 97 -7.23 -1.86 -27.41
N THR A 98 -6.16 -2.61 -27.21
CA THR A 98 -6.01 -3.60 -26.14
C THR A 98 -4.78 -3.26 -25.31
N CYS A 99 -4.68 -3.79 -24.09
CA CYS A 99 -3.51 -3.61 -23.24
C CYS A 99 -2.20 -4.01 -23.94
N SER A 100 -2.25 -5.07 -24.76
CA SER A 100 -1.10 -5.57 -25.51
C SER A 100 -0.57 -4.56 -26.53
N ASP A 101 -1.41 -3.70 -27.10
CA ASP A 101 -0.99 -2.65 -28.04
C ASP A 101 -0.10 -1.59 -27.35
N GLY A 102 -0.21 -1.46 -26.02
CA GLY A 102 0.65 -0.62 -25.20
C GLY A 102 1.80 -1.36 -24.53
N GLY A 103 1.98 -2.66 -24.79
CA GLY A 103 2.97 -3.50 -24.10
C GLY A 103 2.57 -3.94 -22.69
N TYR A 104 1.28 -3.90 -22.36
CA TYR A 104 0.74 -4.28 -21.06
C TYR A 104 -0.07 -5.59 -21.13
N VAL A 105 -0.40 -6.17 -19.98
CA VAL A 105 -1.30 -7.33 -19.89
C VAL A 105 -2.65 -6.94 -19.31
N LEU A 106 -3.71 -7.65 -19.71
CA LEU A 106 -5.07 -7.46 -19.15
C LEU A 106 -5.17 -7.92 -17.70
N SER A 107 -4.39 -8.93 -17.33
CA SER A 107 -4.29 -9.45 -15.98
C SER A 107 -2.91 -10.06 -15.78
N CYS A 108 -2.41 -10.01 -14.54
CA CYS A 108 -1.20 -10.74 -14.18
C CYS A 108 -1.48 -12.25 -14.09
N PRO A 109 -0.50 -13.12 -14.39
CA PRO A 109 -0.61 -14.56 -14.20
C PRO A 109 -0.97 -14.95 -12.76
N SER A 110 -1.50 -16.16 -12.57
CA SER A 110 -1.88 -16.67 -11.26
C SER A 110 -0.73 -16.56 -10.24
N GLY A 111 -1.06 -16.04 -9.05
CA GLY A 111 -0.06 -15.82 -8.00
C GLY A 111 0.88 -14.64 -8.27
N GLN A 112 0.49 -13.70 -9.15
CA GLN A 112 1.22 -12.46 -9.40
C GLN A 112 0.34 -11.23 -9.20
N THR A 113 0.98 -10.15 -8.74
CA THR A 113 0.41 -8.80 -8.73
C THR A 113 1.33 -7.88 -9.53
N GLY A 114 0.74 -6.90 -10.20
CA GLY A 114 1.45 -5.91 -11.01
C GLY A 114 0.95 -4.51 -10.70
N THR A 115 1.62 -3.52 -11.26
CA THR A 115 1.20 -2.13 -11.17
C THR A 115 0.07 -1.88 -12.17
N ALA A 116 -1.07 -1.38 -11.68
CA ALA A 116 -2.17 -0.99 -12.55
C ALA A 116 -1.83 0.27 -13.36
N VAL A 117 -2.14 0.25 -14.65
CA VAL A 117 -1.91 1.33 -15.62
C VAL A 117 -3.19 1.55 -16.41
N SER A 118 -3.63 2.80 -16.55
CA SER A 118 -4.76 3.13 -17.42
C SER A 118 -4.27 3.32 -18.85
N TYR A 119 -4.72 2.47 -19.79
CA TYR A 119 -4.36 2.56 -21.20
C TYR A 119 -5.59 2.35 -22.08
N ALA A 120 -5.84 3.30 -22.99
CA ALA A 120 -6.97 3.27 -23.92
C ALA A 120 -8.35 3.06 -23.24
N GLY A 121 -8.52 3.59 -22.01
CA GLY A 121 -9.75 3.44 -21.22
C GLY A 121 -9.88 2.08 -20.51
N LEU A 122 -8.87 1.22 -20.59
CA LEU A 122 -8.80 -0.08 -19.91
C LEU A 122 -7.86 0.01 -18.70
N THR A 123 -8.15 -0.79 -17.68
CA THR A 123 -7.18 -1.07 -16.60
C THR A 123 -6.29 -2.21 -17.05
N CYS A 124 -5.02 -1.90 -17.32
CA CYS A 124 -3.99 -2.85 -17.70
C CYS A 124 -2.97 -3.01 -16.57
N TYR A 125 -2.08 -3.99 -16.67
CA TYR A 125 -1.03 -4.24 -15.68
C TYR A 125 0.34 -4.32 -16.32
N THR A 126 1.35 -3.83 -15.60
CA THR A 126 2.77 -3.96 -15.91
C THR A 126 3.53 -4.50 -14.71
N ASN A 127 4.78 -4.94 -14.91
CA ASN A 127 5.65 -5.44 -13.85
C ASN A 127 4.98 -6.51 -12.98
N CYS A 128 4.26 -7.45 -13.60
CA CYS A 128 3.68 -8.58 -12.88
C CYS A 128 4.81 -9.37 -12.19
N LYS A 129 4.72 -9.46 -10.87
CA LYS A 129 5.66 -10.17 -10.00
C LYS A 129 4.87 -11.09 -9.10
N ALA A 130 5.51 -12.15 -8.62
CA ALA A 130 4.92 -13.05 -7.64
C ALA A 130 4.29 -12.24 -6.50
N SER A 131 2.98 -12.38 -6.34
CA SER A 131 2.24 -11.74 -5.27
C SER A 131 2.67 -12.42 -3.99
N CYS A 132 3.40 -11.70 -3.16
CA CYS A 132 3.79 -12.18 -1.86
C CYS A 132 2.52 -12.38 -1.01
N SER A 133 2.13 -13.63 -0.77
CA SER A 133 1.07 -13.96 0.17
C SER A 133 1.60 -14.25 1.58
N LEU A 134 2.91 -14.12 1.78
CA LEU A 134 3.53 -14.26 3.10
C LEU A 134 3.25 -13.01 3.94
N PRO A 135 3.09 -13.18 5.27
CA PRO A 135 2.82 -12.06 6.18
C PRO A 135 3.99 -11.07 6.20
N ASP A 136 3.68 -9.80 6.51
CA ASP A 136 4.68 -8.77 6.75
C ASP A 136 5.40 -9.04 8.08
N CYS A 137 6.71 -9.29 8.04
CA CYS A 137 7.51 -9.61 9.20
C CYS A 137 7.87 -8.35 9.99
N LYS A 138 6.94 -7.92 10.85
CA LYS A 138 7.14 -6.78 11.75
C LYS A 138 7.23 -7.21 13.20
N ASP A 139 8.08 -6.51 13.95
CA ASP A 139 8.16 -6.63 15.41
C ASP A 139 6.79 -6.41 16.06
N ARG A 140 6.38 -7.36 16.90
CA ARG A 140 5.12 -7.28 17.66
C ARG A 140 5.25 -6.35 18.86
N ILE A 141 6.47 -6.22 19.39
CA ILE A 141 6.82 -5.26 20.42
C ILE A 141 8.12 -4.55 20.03
N THR A 142 8.22 -3.27 20.35
CA THR A 142 9.41 -2.44 20.05
C THR A 142 10.10 -1.92 21.31
N THR A 143 9.50 -2.16 22.48
CA THR A 143 9.97 -1.67 23.77
C THR A 143 10.01 -2.80 24.79
N LYS A 144 10.90 -2.67 25.76
CA LYS A 144 11.05 -3.59 26.89
C LYS A 144 11.58 -2.83 28.11
N PRO A 145 11.33 -3.31 29.34
CA PRO A 145 11.86 -2.67 30.54
C PRO A 145 13.38 -2.82 30.69
N ALA A 146 13.98 -2.06 31.61
CA ALA A 146 15.37 -2.25 32.01
C ALA A 146 15.58 -3.68 32.56
N ASN A 147 16.81 -4.20 32.47
CA ASN A 147 17.17 -5.55 32.94
C ASN A 147 16.37 -6.70 32.31
N SER A 148 15.90 -6.52 31.08
CA SER A 148 15.24 -7.56 30.28
C SER A 148 15.94 -7.76 28.94
N SER A 149 15.63 -8.86 28.25
CA SER A 149 16.04 -9.15 26.87
C SER A 149 14.81 -9.44 26.01
N PHE A 150 14.85 -9.08 24.73
CA PHE A 150 13.77 -9.44 23.80
C PHE A 150 13.74 -10.96 23.59
N THR A 151 12.53 -11.51 23.53
CA THR A 151 12.30 -12.85 23.01
C THR A 151 11.94 -12.72 21.54
N THR A 152 12.62 -13.49 20.71
CA THR A 152 12.50 -13.41 19.26
C THR A 152 11.90 -14.67 18.68
N SER A 153 11.32 -14.55 17.49
CA SER A 153 10.85 -15.68 16.68
C SER A 153 11.26 -15.49 15.23
N SER A 154 11.37 -16.59 14.48
CA SER A 154 11.59 -16.54 13.03
C SER A 154 10.27 -16.23 12.31
N CYS A 155 10.28 -15.20 11.48
CA CYS A 155 9.21 -14.88 10.54
C CYS A 155 9.78 -14.94 9.11
N THR A 156 9.04 -15.51 8.16
CA THR A 156 9.47 -15.52 6.75
C THR A 156 8.47 -14.73 5.93
N ASP A 157 8.96 -13.66 5.33
CA ASP A 157 8.25 -12.87 4.32
C ASP A 157 8.88 -13.12 2.94
N CYS A 158 8.50 -12.33 1.93
CA CYS A 158 9.04 -12.51 0.58
C CYS A 158 10.41 -11.89 0.33
N SER A 159 10.98 -11.20 1.33
CA SER A 159 12.36 -10.73 1.32
C SER A 159 13.32 -11.67 2.05
N GLY A 160 12.79 -12.63 2.83
CA GLY A 160 13.55 -13.70 3.44
C GLY A 160 13.05 -14.06 4.84
N THR A 161 13.87 -14.82 5.56
CA THR A 161 13.62 -15.12 6.98
C THR A 161 14.24 -14.03 7.84
N HIS A 162 13.40 -13.39 8.65
CA HIS A 162 13.75 -12.37 9.62
C HIS A 162 13.55 -12.86 11.05
N THR A 163 14.26 -12.24 11.96
CA THR A 163 14.06 -12.43 13.40
C THR A 163 13.22 -11.27 13.92
N ILE A 164 12.01 -11.55 14.40
CA ILE A 164 11.09 -10.53 14.94
C ILE A 164 11.01 -10.60 16.46
N ASN A 165 10.87 -9.45 17.10
CA ASN A 165 10.63 -9.34 18.54
C ASN A 165 9.17 -9.69 18.84
N THR A 166 8.94 -10.78 19.58
CA THR A 166 7.60 -11.26 19.93
C THR A 166 7.23 -11.00 21.38
N GLY A 167 8.22 -10.74 22.24
CA GLY A 167 8.05 -10.52 23.66
C GLY A 167 9.36 -10.10 24.33
N TRP A 168 9.39 -10.10 25.65
CA TRP A 168 10.61 -9.89 26.44
C TRP A 168 10.60 -10.81 27.65
N ARG A 169 11.79 -11.03 28.25
CA ARG A 169 11.96 -11.76 29.50
C ARG A 169 13.02 -11.08 30.37
N CYS A 170 12.91 -11.22 31.68
CA CYS A 170 13.93 -10.70 32.58
C CYS A 170 15.28 -11.39 32.36
N ASN A 171 16.36 -10.62 32.50
CA ASN A 171 17.72 -11.15 32.45
C ASN A 171 17.94 -12.08 33.66
N SER A 172 18.96 -12.95 33.55
CA SER A 172 19.32 -13.83 34.66
C SER A 172 19.57 -13.02 35.95
N GLY A 173 19.00 -13.46 37.06
CA GLY A 173 19.06 -12.76 38.35
C GLY A 173 17.97 -11.71 38.56
N TYR A 174 17.04 -11.50 37.61
CA TYR A 174 15.91 -10.58 37.76
C TYR A 174 14.59 -11.33 37.65
N THR A 175 13.62 -10.94 38.47
CA THR A 175 12.24 -11.46 38.47
C THR A 175 11.26 -10.42 37.94
N GLU A 176 10.26 -10.90 37.21
CA GLU A 176 9.18 -10.07 36.69
C GLU A 176 8.30 -9.57 37.85
N GLN A 177 8.07 -8.26 37.89
CA GLN A 177 7.18 -7.62 38.86
C GLN A 177 6.11 -6.83 38.11
N ASN A 178 4.85 -7.11 38.43
CA ASN A 178 3.68 -6.40 37.91
C ASN A 178 3.55 -6.38 36.38
N GLY A 179 4.13 -7.34 35.65
CA GLY A 179 3.96 -7.43 34.18
C GLY A 179 4.76 -6.44 33.35
N ASN A 180 5.51 -5.52 33.98
CA ASN A 180 6.11 -4.38 33.28
C ASN A 180 7.51 -4.00 33.80
N SER A 181 8.07 -4.73 34.77
CA SER A 181 9.39 -4.44 35.33
C SER A 181 10.18 -5.71 35.62
N CYS A 182 11.49 -5.63 35.44
CA CYS A 182 12.43 -6.66 35.88
C CYS A 182 13.25 -6.09 37.03
N VAL A 183 12.95 -6.58 38.23
CA VAL A 183 13.62 -6.18 39.47
C VAL A 183 14.44 -7.34 39.99
N LEU A 184 15.46 -7.05 40.80
CA LEU A 184 16.12 -8.12 41.54
C LEU A 184 15.07 -8.80 42.43
N PRO A 185 15.06 -10.14 42.51
CA PRO A 185 14.22 -10.83 43.47
C PRO A 185 14.48 -10.25 44.86
N ALA A 186 13.40 -10.03 45.62
CA ALA A 186 13.54 -9.61 47.00
C ALA A 186 14.43 -10.65 47.71
N PRO A 187 15.54 -10.24 48.36
CA PRO A 187 16.40 -11.17 49.06
C PRO A 187 15.56 -11.93 50.07
N SER A 188 15.64 -13.26 50.04
CA SER A 188 15.00 -14.07 51.05
C SER A 188 15.87 -14.02 52.30
N CYS A 189 15.28 -14.09 53.50
CA CYS A 189 16.00 -14.08 54.78
C CYS A 189 16.98 -15.26 54.97
N SER A 190 17.23 -16.04 53.92
CA SER A 190 18.08 -17.22 53.86
C SER A 190 19.37 -16.97 53.05
N ASP A 191 19.50 -15.80 52.40
CA ASP A 191 20.66 -15.47 51.57
C ASP A 191 21.85 -15.01 52.44
N ASP A 192 23.06 -15.52 52.14
CA ASP A 192 24.30 -15.16 52.85
C ASP A 192 24.52 -13.64 52.83
N GLY A 193 24.53 -13.01 54.02
CA GLY A 193 24.78 -11.56 54.19
C GLY A 193 23.57 -10.68 54.52
N TYR A 194 22.36 -11.24 54.70
CA TYR A 194 21.16 -10.48 55.12
C TYR A 194 20.49 -11.10 56.34
N TYR A 195 20.19 -10.28 57.37
CA TYR A 195 19.39 -10.69 58.53
C TYR A 195 18.44 -9.55 58.94
N GLY A 196 17.14 -9.85 59.07
CA GLY A 196 16.15 -8.88 59.59
C GLY A 196 15.86 -7.65 58.72
N GLY A 197 16.13 -7.71 57.41
CA GLY A 197 15.84 -6.60 56.47
C GLY A 197 17.00 -5.63 56.22
N THR A 198 18.18 -5.85 56.81
CA THR A 198 19.37 -4.99 56.65
C THR A 198 20.56 -5.76 56.06
N SER A 199 21.30 -5.15 55.13
CA SER A 199 22.49 -5.75 54.51
C SER A 199 23.71 -5.67 55.43
N CYS A 200 24.40 -6.79 55.68
CA CYS A 200 25.65 -6.80 56.44
C CYS A 200 26.83 -6.11 55.71
N SER A 201 26.67 -5.76 54.43
CA SER A 201 27.70 -5.19 53.55
C SER A 201 28.18 -3.79 53.94
N ASN A 202 27.43 -3.06 54.77
CA ASN A 202 27.81 -1.72 55.24
C ASN A 202 28.77 -1.76 56.45
N TRP A 203 29.10 -2.94 56.96
CA TRP A 203 29.99 -3.11 58.09
C TRP A 203 31.40 -3.39 57.56
N SER A 204 32.19 -2.33 57.38
CA SER A 204 33.58 -2.45 56.97
C SER A 204 34.37 -3.21 58.04
N GLY A 205 34.78 -4.45 57.73
CA GLY A 205 35.72 -5.24 58.54
C GLY A 205 35.17 -6.54 59.16
N TYR A 206 33.90 -6.90 58.96
CA TYR A 206 33.33 -8.15 59.50
C TYR A 206 32.99 -9.15 58.41
N SER A 207 33.45 -10.39 58.56
CA SER A 207 32.97 -11.52 57.75
C SER A 207 31.59 -11.99 58.22
N TYR A 208 30.78 -12.57 57.33
CA TYR A 208 29.43 -13.07 57.63
C TYR A 208 29.39 -13.96 58.90
N GLN A 209 30.39 -14.84 59.06
CA GLN A 209 30.51 -15.72 60.23
C GLN A 209 30.76 -14.95 61.54
N GLN A 210 31.52 -13.86 61.51
CA GLN A 210 31.74 -13.01 62.70
C GLN A 210 30.48 -12.20 63.04
N CYS A 211 29.74 -11.72 62.04
CA CYS A 211 28.49 -10.99 62.26
C CYS A 211 27.41 -11.87 62.90
N ALA A 212 27.27 -13.11 62.43
CA ALA A 212 26.34 -14.10 62.99
C ALA A 212 26.74 -14.55 64.42
N GLN A 213 28.04 -14.72 64.69
CA GLN A 213 28.55 -15.05 66.02
C GLN A 213 28.36 -13.91 67.01
N GLU A 214 28.66 -12.67 66.62
CA GLU A 214 28.40 -11.48 67.44
C GLU A 214 26.90 -11.31 67.69
N TYR A 215 26.01 -11.52 66.71
CA TYR A 215 24.56 -11.52 66.95
C TYR A 215 24.12 -12.62 67.93
N GLY A 216 24.71 -13.81 67.85
CA GLY A 216 24.50 -14.89 68.81
C GLY A 216 24.96 -14.52 70.22
N HIS A 217 26.11 -13.85 70.36
CA HIS A 217 26.62 -13.34 71.64
C HIS A 217 25.84 -12.11 72.17
N MET A 218 25.35 -11.24 71.30
CA MET A 218 24.55 -10.04 71.60
C MET A 218 23.11 -10.40 72.02
N GLY A 219 22.49 -11.40 71.38
CA GLY A 219 21.18 -11.93 71.80
C GLY A 219 21.24 -12.76 73.08
N SER A 220 22.36 -13.46 73.31
CA SER A 220 22.57 -14.26 74.52
C SER A 220 22.89 -13.40 75.75
N SER A 221 23.75 -12.38 75.60
CA SER A 221 24.16 -11.52 76.73
C SER A 221 23.04 -10.60 77.25
N CYS A 222 22.07 -10.22 76.40
CA CYS A 222 20.92 -9.41 76.82
C CYS A 222 19.78 -10.22 77.43
N ASN A 223 19.65 -11.53 77.13
CA ASN A 223 18.67 -12.40 77.79
C ASN A 223 19.21 -12.99 79.11
N SER A 224 20.54 -13.05 79.28
CA SER A 224 21.16 -13.66 80.47
C SER A 224 21.60 -12.69 81.56
N SER A 225 21.29 -11.39 81.49
CA SER A 225 21.69 -10.45 82.55
C SER A 225 20.77 -9.24 82.68
N GLY A 226 19.50 -9.44 83.07
CA GLY A 226 18.69 -8.49 83.87
C GLY A 226 18.67 -6.99 83.49
N ALA A 227 19.02 -6.61 82.26
CA ALA A 227 19.27 -5.21 81.90
C ALA A 227 17.98 -4.43 81.63
N LEU A 228 16.95 -5.10 81.09
CA LEU A 228 15.59 -4.54 81.00
C LEU A 228 15.01 -4.25 82.38
N ASP A 229 15.32 -5.09 83.37
CA ASP A 229 14.82 -4.97 84.75
C ASP A 229 15.53 -3.87 85.55
N ARG A 230 16.78 -3.52 85.18
CA ARG A 230 17.48 -2.36 85.74
C ARG A 230 17.10 -1.03 85.07
N CYS A 231 16.85 -1.01 83.75
CA CYS A 231 16.34 0.18 83.01
C CYS A 231 14.99 0.62 83.60
N SER A 232 14.12 -0.34 83.89
CA SER A 232 12.80 -0.09 84.46
C SER A 232 12.85 0.41 85.91
N GLN A 233 13.71 -0.17 86.76
CA GLN A 233 13.85 0.23 88.18
C GLN A 233 14.35 1.67 88.37
N GLN A 234 15.19 2.19 87.48
CA GLN A 234 15.65 3.59 87.51
C GLN A 234 14.58 4.61 87.08
N CYS A 235 13.53 4.17 86.37
CA CYS A 235 12.44 5.05 85.94
C CYS A 235 11.36 5.24 87.02
N VAL A 236 11.36 4.45 88.10
CA VAL A 236 10.38 4.50 89.20
C VAL A 236 10.59 5.77 90.03
N GLY A 237 9.56 6.62 90.12
CA GLY A 237 9.58 7.86 90.92
C GLY A 237 10.06 9.12 90.19
N THR A 238 10.39 9.02 88.90
CA THR A 238 10.72 10.20 88.07
C THR A 238 9.45 10.88 87.57
N SER A 239 9.50 12.21 87.38
CA SER A 239 8.36 13.01 86.91
C SER A 239 7.90 12.69 85.47
N ASN A 240 8.66 11.86 84.73
CA ASN A 240 8.39 11.51 83.34
C ASN A 240 8.59 10.01 83.04
N ALA A 241 8.13 9.16 83.97
CA ALA A 241 8.29 7.71 83.90
C ALA A 241 7.78 7.10 82.58
N ALA A 242 6.66 7.57 82.01
CA ALA A 242 6.09 7.02 80.78
C ALA A 242 7.00 7.22 79.53
N ALA A 243 7.72 8.34 79.44
CA ALA A 243 8.68 8.58 78.36
C ALA A 243 9.98 7.78 78.55
N CYS A 244 10.39 7.58 79.81
CA CYS A 244 11.52 6.72 80.21
C CYS A 244 11.26 5.26 79.79
N TYR A 245 10.08 4.73 80.11
CA TYR A 245 9.67 3.38 79.70
C TYR A 245 9.52 3.23 78.18
N GLY A 246 8.97 4.24 77.50
CA GLY A 246 8.86 4.25 76.03
C GLY A 246 10.22 4.20 75.30
N SER A 247 11.26 4.74 75.93
CA SER A 247 12.63 4.74 75.41
C SER A 247 13.34 3.38 75.60
N CYS A 248 13.02 2.63 76.68
CA CYS A 248 13.53 1.26 76.88
C CYS A 248 12.79 0.22 76.00
N ALA A 249 11.57 0.52 75.52
CA ALA A 249 10.70 -0.42 74.79
C ALA A 249 10.61 -0.20 73.26
N GLY A 250 11.16 0.90 72.74
CA GLY A 250 11.18 1.20 71.31
C GLY A 250 12.31 0.48 70.57
N SER A 251 11.96 -0.44 69.67
CA SER A 251 12.80 -1.10 68.64
C SER A 251 14.29 -0.70 68.64
N CYS A 252 15.10 -1.49 69.35
CA CYS A 252 16.55 -1.34 69.39
C CYS A 252 17.16 -1.78 68.04
N ASP A 253 17.25 -0.85 67.10
CA ASP A 253 18.29 -0.90 66.08
C ASP A 253 19.66 -0.66 66.76
N VAL A 254 20.70 -1.36 66.29
CA VAL A 254 22.07 -1.34 66.82
C VAL A 254 22.64 0.10 66.92
N ASP A 255 22.30 0.99 65.99
CA ASP A 255 22.75 2.39 65.98
C ASP A 255 22.04 3.27 67.02
N SER A 256 20.84 2.89 67.45
CA SER A 256 20.10 3.53 68.55
C SER A 256 20.59 3.03 69.91
N TRP A 257 20.99 1.75 70.00
CA TRP A 257 21.52 1.14 71.22
C TRP A 257 22.93 1.65 71.56
N ARG A 258 23.82 1.81 70.57
CA ARG A 258 25.15 2.44 70.74
C ARG A 258 25.06 3.87 71.28
N ARG A 259 24.09 4.66 70.78
CA ARG A 259 23.81 6.02 71.28
C ARG A 259 23.31 5.98 72.73
N CYS A 260 22.45 5.03 73.06
CA CYS A 260 21.90 4.87 74.41
C CYS A 260 23.00 4.51 75.43
N CYS A 261 23.90 3.56 75.10
CA CYS A 261 25.03 3.19 75.98
C CYS A 261 26.06 4.31 76.15
N HIS A 262 26.36 5.09 75.10
CA HIS A 262 27.29 6.22 75.21
C HIS A 262 26.73 7.36 76.09
N GLN A 263 25.42 7.61 76.05
CA GLN A 263 24.79 8.64 76.89
C GLN A 263 24.73 8.23 78.39
N CYS A 264 24.67 6.93 78.67
CA CYS A 264 24.62 6.38 80.03
C CYS A 264 26.00 6.12 80.66
N SER A 265 27.06 6.05 79.86
CA SER A 265 28.43 5.77 80.32
C SER A 265 29.28 7.04 80.34
N GLY A 266 28.74 8.12 80.92
CA GLY A 266 29.50 9.34 81.16
C GLY A 266 30.78 9.04 81.92
N ASP A 267 31.89 9.63 81.46
CA ASP A 267 33.23 9.52 82.02
C ASP A 267 33.24 9.51 83.55
N LEU A 268 33.69 8.39 84.11
CA LEU A 268 34.26 8.30 85.45
C LEU A 268 35.75 7.95 85.30
N THR A 269 36.50 8.88 84.69
CA THR A 269 37.76 9.45 85.21
C THR A 269 38.05 10.76 84.48
#